data_AF-A0A3A9SW28-F1
#
_entry.id   AF-A0A3A9SW28-F1
#
_cell.length_a   1.000
_cell.length_b   1.000
_cell.length_c   1.000
_cell.angle_alpha   90.00
_cell.angle_beta   90.00
_cell.angle_gamma   90.00
#
_symmetry.space_group_name_H-M   'P 1'
#
loop_
_entity.id
_entity.type
_entity.pdbx_description
1 polymer ?
#
loop_
_entity_poly.entity_id
_entity_poly.type
_entity_poly.pdbx_seq_one_letter_code
_entity_poly.pdbx_strand_id
1 'polypeptide(L)'
;MPFTYEIREHKKDKHKFIEITGYEGSVSDLVVPAEIDGLPVEAVGNHSFSGRQDLRSVTLPESITTLYGFAFHNCRNLRKISLFDSIDDYYDGVCRQCDSISDIDITINRGWFEVIRNFLADNDKTLKFTIRVREGKELTATETYITSCLTFPEYVYDFNENTMARTIQFSIAGSGMFYRECVDRRSINYREYDKLFEKAKIDSGEIPQDIAIGRLLYPVELLAGYQEAYEKFVTENGLAILKRLIAAATADAAGLETLKGLIKYRPGESLFSEADMDSAVRYASELGATEVTAVLMDGSSNAATEGSDGMRFEF
;
A
#
# COMPACT_ATOMS: atom_id res chain seq x y z
N MET A 1 -3.47 30.51 -7.04
CA MET A 1 -3.13 29.08 -7.26
C MET A 1 -4.22 28.48 -8.14
N PRO A 2 -3.95 27.46 -8.98
CA PRO A 2 -4.94 26.88 -9.91
C PRO A 2 -6.06 26.04 -9.25
N PHE A 3 -6.17 26.08 -7.91
CA PHE A 3 -7.28 25.44 -7.19
C PHE A 3 -8.50 26.37 -7.20
N THR A 4 -9.67 25.81 -7.51
CA THR A 4 -10.96 26.45 -7.24
C THR A 4 -11.46 25.98 -5.89
N TYR A 5 -12.01 26.89 -5.09
CA TYR A 5 -12.44 26.59 -3.73
C TYR A 5 -13.54 27.52 -3.24
N GLU A 6 -14.21 27.09 -2.18
CA GLU A 6 -15.18 27.88 -1.43
C GLU A 6 -14.73 28.03 0.02
N ILE A 7 -14.95 29.22 0.59
CA ILE A 7 -14.76 29.45 2.02
C ILE A 7 -16.03 28.97 2.73
N ARG A 8 -15.88 27.98 3.60
CA ARG A 8 -16.93 27.44 4.46
C ARG A 8 -16.73 27.93 5.89
N GLU A 9 -17.79 27.82 6.68
CA GLU A 9 -17.79 28.18 8.10
C GLU A 9 -18.47 27.08 8.90
N HIS A 10 -17.76 26.56 9.91
CA HIS A 10 -18.30 25.61 10.87
C HIS A 10 -19.45 26.24 11.65
N LYS A 11 -20.60 25.55 11.70
CA LYS A 11 -21.83 26.09 12.30
C LYS A 11 -21.71 26.36 13.81
N LYS A 12 -20.84 25.62 14.51
CA LYS A 12 -20.76 25.62 15.98
C LYS A 12 -19.82 26.70 16.53
N ASP A 13 -18.61 26.81 15.99
CA ASP A 13 -17.52 27.65 16.50
C ASP A 13 -17.16 28.81 15.57
N LYS A 14 -17.82 28.93 14.40
CA LYS A 14 -17.56 29.96 13.40
C LYS A 14 -16.15 29.90 12.80
N HIS A 15 -15.48 28.75 12.93
CA HIS A 15 -14.19 28.51 12.30
C HIS A 15 -14.36 28.50 10.78
N LYS A 16 -13.53 29.26 10.07
CA LYS A 16 -13.56 29.35 8.60
C LYS A 16 -12.48 28.46 8.02
N PHE A 17 -12.85 27.71 7.00
CA PHE A 17 -11.97 26.77 6.32
C PHE A 17 -12.23 26.77 4.82
N ILE A 18 -11.33 26.13 4.09
CA ILE A 18 -11.40 26.00 2.64
C ILE A 18 -11.86 24.60 2.26
N GLU A 19 -12.90 24.57 1.42
CA GLU A 19 -13.35 23.39 0.69
C GLU A 19 -12.86 23.52 -0.76
N ILE A 20 -11.97 22.61 -1.17
CA ILE A 20 -11.53 22.54 -2.57
C ILE A 20 -12.71 22.08 -3.42
N THR A 21 -13.04 22.83 -4.47
CA THR A 21 -14.10 22.48 -5.42
C THR A 21 -13.55 22.02 -6.76
N GLY A 22 -12.24 22.19 -7.01
CA GLY A 22 -11.57 21.67 -8.19
C GLY A 22 -10.17 22.22 -8.43
N TYR A 23 -9.63 21.91 -9.61
CA TYR A 23 -8.30 22.32 -10.05
C TYR A 23 -8.30 22.53 -11.57
N GLU A 24 -7.99 23.75 -12.01
CA GLU A 24 -8.05 24.14 -13.43
C GLU A 24 -6.80 23.78 -14.23
N GLY A 25 -5.71 23.41 -13.55
CA GLY A 25 -4.46 23.02 -14.21
C GLY A 25 -4.46 21.58 -14.75
N SER A 26 -3.35 21.19 -15.40
CA SER A 26 -3.04 19.79 -15.68
C SER A 26 -1.76 19.39 -14.95
N VAL A 27 -1.82 18.28 -14.22
CA VAL A 27 -0.73 17.79 -13.36
C VAL A 27 -0.88 16.29 -13.15
N SER A 28 0.24 15.56 -13.11
CA SER A 28 0.26 14.13 -12.78
C SER A 28 0.21 13.88 -11.27
N ASP A 29 0.96 14.68 -10.51
CA ASP A 29 1.16 14.50 -9.09
C ASP A 29 0.62 15.74 -8.36
N LEU A 30 -0.62 15.64 -7.89
CA LEU A 30 -1.33 16.75 -7.27
C LEU A 30 -1.02 16.79 -5.77
N VAL A 31 -0.43 17.89 -5.33
CA VAL A 31 -0.26 18.19 -3.90
C VAL A 31 -1.28 19.24 -3.51
N VAL A 32 -2.24 18.86 -2.65
CA VAL A 32 -3.21 19.81 -2.09
C VAL A 32 -2.51 20.61 -0.98
N PRO A 33 -2.49 21.95 -1.03
CA PRO A 33 -1.86 22.75 0.01
C PRO A 33 -2.67 22.66 1.32
N ALA A 34 -1.99 22.72 2.46
CA ALA A 34 -2.64 22.74 3.78
C ALA A 34 -3.36 24.07 4.07
N GLU A 35 -3.00 25.14 3.36
CA GLU A 35 -3.54 26.48 3.55
C GLU A 35 -3.66 27.19 2.19
N ILE A 36 -4.74 27.94 1.99
CA ILE A 36 -4.91 28.88 0.88
C ILE A 36 -5.45 30.19 1.48
N ASP A 37 -4.90 31.33 1.05
CA ASP A 37 -5.30 32.67 1.52
C ASP A 37 -5.38 32.86 3.06
N GLY A 38 -4.49 32.21 3.82
CA GLY A 38 -4.49 32.33 5.29
C GLY A 38 -5.53 31.45 5.99
N LEU A 39 -6.24 30.59 5.27
CA LEU A 39 -7.25 29.68 5.82
C LEU A 39 -6.85 28.21 5.59
N PRO A 40 -7.08 27.34 6.59
CA PRO A 40 -6.76 25.92 6.47
C PRO A 40 -7.66 25.26 5.41
N VAL A 41 -7.07 24.36 4.62
CA VAL A 41 -7.81 23.49 3.70
C VAL A 41 -8.23 22.25 4.47
N GLU A 42 -9.54 22.12 4.72
CA GLU A 42 -10.09 21.05 5.57
C GLU A 42 -10.97 20.07 4.81
N ALA A 43 -11.42 20.41 3.60
CA ALA A 43 -12.33 19.56 2.84
C ALA A 43 -11.99 19.48 1.35
N VAL A 44 -12.24 18.30 0.78
CA VAL A 44 -12.34 18.09 -0.67
C VAL A 44 -13.82 17.90 -1.02
N GLY A 45 -14.34 18.82 -1.83
CA GLY A 45 -15.73 18.92 -2.24
C GLY A 45 -16.23 17.76 -3.09
N ASN A 46 -17.55 17.73 -3.28
CA ASN A 46 -18.19 16.75 -4.15
C ASN A 46 -17.66 16.90 -5.58
N HIS A 47 -17.26 15.78 -6.20
CA HIS A 47 -16.78 15.74 -7.58
C HIS A 47 -15.57 16.63 -7.92
N SER A 48 -14.84 17.16 -6.93
CA SER A 48 -13.82 18.21 -7.19
C SER A 48 -12.73 17.80 -8.18
N PHE A 49 -12.36 16.53 -8.18
CA PHE A 49 -11.39 15.95 -9.11
C PHE A 49 -12.00 14.88 -10.01
N SER A 50 -13.33 14.78 -10.09
CA SER A 50 -14.01 13.72 -10.84
C SER A 50 -13.63 13.75 -12.33
N GLY A 51 -13.27 12.59 -12.88
CA GLY A 51 -12.98 12.38 -14.30
C GLY A 51 -11.59 12.83 -14.76
N ARG A 52 -10.72 13.26 -13.84
CA ARG A 52 -9.36 13.68 -14.15
C ARG A 52 -8.50 12.50 -14.63
N GLN A 53 -8.11 12.52 -15.90
CA GLN A 53 -7.33 11.44 -16.52
C GLN A 53 -5.81 11.69 -16.50
N ASP A 54 -5.37 12.87 -16.10
CA ASP A 54 -3.96 13.20 -15.98
C ASP A 54 -3.39 12.89 -14.60
N LEU A 55 -4.23 12.89 -13.56
CA LEU A 55 -3.84 12.52 -12.19
C LEU A 55 -3.34 11.07 -12.12
N ARG A 56 -2.14 10.92 -11.56
CA ARG A 56 -1.48 9.65 -11.23
C ARG A 56 -1.25 9.51 -9.72
N SER A 57 -0.99 10.61 -9.03
CA SER A 57 -0.92 10.64 -7.58
C SER A 57 -1.59 11.87 -6.99
N VAL A 58 -2.11 11.73 -5.77
CA VAL A 58 -2.67 12.82 -4.97
C VAL A 58 -2.08 12.77 -3.56
N THR A 59 -1.59 13.90 -3.06
CA THR A 59 -1.17 14.06 -1.67
C THR A 59 -2.10 15.04 -0.97
N LEU A 60 -2.82 14.53 0.04
CA LEU A 60 -3.70 15.30 0.90
C LEU A 60 -2.95 15.69 2.19
N PRO A 61 -3.06 16.96 2.64
CA PRO A 61 -2.44 17.40 3.87
C PRO A 61 -3.20 16.88 5.10
N GLU A 62 -2.54 16.86 6.26
CA GLU A 62 -3.13 16.47 7.55
C GLU A 62 -4.29 17.40 7.98
N SER A 63 -4.39 18.59 7.41
CA SER A 63 -5.50 19.50 7.68
C SER A 63 -6.85 18.99 7.13
N ILE A 64 -6.85 18.06 6.17
CA ILE A 64 -8.12 17.52 5.62
C ILE A 64 -8.83 16.68 6.68
N THR A 65 -10.06 17.06 6.98
CA THR A 65 -10.99 16.34 7.88
C THR A 65 -12.17 15.74 7.12
N THR A 66 -12.46 16.20 5.91
CA THR A 66 -13.65 15.76 5.15
C THR A 66 -13.35 15.47 3.69
N LEU A 67 -13.75 14.27 3.23
CA LEU A 67 -13.77 13.87 1.82
C LEU A 67 -15.22 13.64 1.39
N TYR A 68 -15.76 14.58 0.61
CA TYR A 68 -17.13 14.49 0.11
C TYR A 68 -17.27 13.48 -1.04
N GLY A 69 -18.52 13.13 -1.35
CA GLY A 69 -18.87 12.05 -2.26
C GLY A 69 -18.26 12.25 -3.65
N PHE A 70 -17.74 11.17 -4.22
CA PHE A 70 -17.19 11.15 -5.58
C PHE A 70 -16.05 12.16 -5.84
N ALA A 71 -15.34 12.62 -4.80
CA ALA A 71 -14.27 13.61 -4.93
C ALA A 71 -13.23 13.28 -6.02
N PHE A 72 -12.83 12.01 -6.15
CA PHE A 72 -11.90 11.50 -7.18
C PHE A 72 -12.55 10.53 -8.15
N HIS A 73 -13.88 10.54 -8.27
CA HIS A 73 -14.61 9.57 -9.09
C HIS A 73 -14.11 9.50 -10.53
N ASN A 74 -13.95 8.28 -11.09
CA ASN A 74 -13.53 8.04 -12.47
C ASN A 74 -12.16 8.66 -12.85
N CYS A 75 -11.26 8.86 -11.88
CA CYS A 75 -9.85 9.18 -12.15
C CYS A 75 -9.08 7.90 -12.52
N ARG A 76 -9.22 7.42 -13.77
CA ARG A 76 -8.78 6.07 -14.15
C ARG A 76 -7.28 5.84 -14.08
N ASN A 77 -6.49 6.91 -14.18
CA ASN A 77 -5.03 6.85 -14.10
C ASN A 77 -4.48 7.10 -12.69
N LEU A 78 -5.33 7.43 -11.72
CA LEU A 78 -4.94 7.66 -10.34
C LEU A 78 -4.49 6.34 -9.73
N ARG A 79 -3.20 6.25 -9.42
CA ARG A 79 -2.54 5.05 -8.87
C ARG A 79 -2.34 5.16 -7.37
N LYS A 80 -1.97 6.35 -6.91
CA LYS A 80 -1.53 6.58 -5.53
C LYS A 80 -2.28 7.71 -4.85
N ILE A 81 -2.68 7.49 -3.60
CA ILE A 81 -3.17 8.57 -2.72
C ILE A 81 -2.41 8.54 -1.39
N SER A 82 -1.97 9.71 -0.94
CA SER A 82 -1.37 9.92 0.38
C SER A 82 -2.32 10.74 1.26
N LEU A 83 -2.63 10.24 2.46
CA LEU A 83 -3.59 10.84 3.39
C LEU A 83 -3.24 10.59 4.86
N PHE A 84 -4.05 11.16 5.76
CA PHE A 84 -3.86 11.09 7.21
C PHE A 84 -5.12 10.56 7.89
N ASP A 85 -4.98 10.10 9.14
CA ASP A 85 -6.12 9.73 10.00
C ASP A 85 -6.87 10.94 10.61
N SER A 86 -6.60 12.14 10.10
CA SER A 86 -7.36 13.35 10.39
C SER A 86 -8.74 13.38 9.74
N ILE A 87 -8.98 12.52 8.75
CA ILE A 87 -10.24 12.44 8.00
C ILE A 87 -11.30 11.78 8.88
N ASP A 88 -12.18 12.61 9.44
CA ASP A 88 -13.31 12.19 10.27
C ASP A 88 -14.52 11.81 9.42
N ASP A 89 -14.76 12.57 8.34
CA ASP A 89 -15.92 12.39 7.46
C ASP A 89 -15.47 11.91 6.07
N TYR A 90 -15.80 10.65 5.75
CA TYR A 90 -15.58 10.04 4.45
C TYR A 90 -16.93 9.65 3.84
N TYR A 91 -17.26 10.24 2.69
CA TYR A 91 -18.54 10.01 2.02
C TYR A 91 -18.43 8.94 0.92
N ASP A 92 -19.58 8.51 0.40
CA ASP A 92 -19.66 7.40 -0.55
C ASP A 92 -18.87 7.65 -1.85
N GLY A 93 -18.10 6.64 -2.25
CA GLY A 93 -17.50 6.54 -3.57
C GLY A 93 -16.42 7.59 -3.88
N VAL A 94 -15.69 8.07 -2.86
CA VAL A 94 -14.60 9.06 -3.01
C VAL A 94 -13.63 8.65 -4.12
N CYS A 95 -13.25 7.37 -4.19
CA CYS A 95 -12.37 6.82 -5.22
C CYS A 95 -13.05 5.82 -6.16
N ARG A 96 -14.37 5.90 -6.31
CA ARG A 96 -15.10 4.96 -7.16
C ARG A 96 -14.72 5.12 -8.64
N GLN A 97 -14.57 4.01 -9.36
CA GLN A 97 -14.10 3.96 -10.76
C GLN A 97 -12.68 4.52 -10.98
N CYS A 98 -11.84 4.58 -9.94
CA CYS A 98 -10.40 4.81 -10.11
C CYS A 98 -9.71 3.52 -10.54
N ASP A 99 -9.64 3.27 -11.85
CA ASP A 99 -9.28 1.93 -12.33
C ASP A 99 -7.86 1.47 -11.99
N SER A 100 -6.92 2.40 -11.88
CA SER A 100 -5.51 2.12 -11.58
C SER A 100 -5.14 2.25 -10.11
N ILE A 101 -6.08 2.55 -9.21
CA ILE A 101 -5.75 2.80 -7.81
C ILE A 101 -5.27 1.51 -7.15
N SER A 102 -4.06 1.55 -6.61
CA SER A 102 -3.40 0.38 -6.03
C SER A 102 -2.64 0.73 -4.76
N ASP A 103 -2.14 1.95 -4.63
CA ASP A 103 -1.21 2.32 -3.56
C ASP A 103 -1.80 3.42 -2.66
N ILE A 104 -2.03 3.09 -1.39
CA ILE A 104 -2.54 4.03 -0.39
C ILE A 104 -1.46 4.25 0.67
N ASP A 105 -0.92 5.45 0.74
CA ASP A 105 0.01 5.85 1.79
C ASP A 105 -0.77 6.58 2.88
N ILE A 106 -0.76 6.07 4.10
CA ILE A 106 -1.49 6.67 5.20
C ILE A 106 -0.61 6.88 6.44
N THR A 107 -0.72 8.07 7.03
CA THR A 107 -0.10 8.40 8.31
C THR A 107 -1.15 8.47 9.41
N ILE A 108 -0.94 7.73 10.49
CA ILE A 108 -1.83 7.60 11.63
C ILE A 108 -1.20 8.35 12.82
N ASN A 109 -1.69 9.55 13.10
CA ASN A 109 -1.23 10.39 14.21
C ASN A 109 -2.17 10.33 15.42
N ARG A 110 -3.47 10.09 15.19
CA ARG A 110 -4.53 10.09 16.21
C ARG A 110 -4.94 8.67 16.64
N GLY A 111 -4.49 7.64 15.93
CA GLY A 111 -4.81 6.23 16.21
C GLY A 111 -6.17 5.80 15.66
N TRP A 112 -6.63 6.44 14.59
CA TRP A 112 -7.90 6.10 13.94
C TRP A 112 -7.64 5.41 12.61
N PHE A 113 -8.27 4.26 12.40
CA PHE A 113 -8.09 3.41 11.22
C PHE A 113 -9.36 3.39 10.34
N GLU A 114 -10.39 4.16 10.70
CA GLU A 114 -11.67 4.18 10.01
C GLU A 114 -11.54 4.58 8.53
N VAL A 115 -10.66 5.53 8.20
CA VAL A 115 -10.42 5.92 6.81
C VAL A 115 -9.86 4.77 5.97
N ILE A 116 -9.01 3.89 6.54
CA ILE A 116 -8.53 2.68 5.84
C ILE A 116 -9.72 1.77 5.53
N ARG A 117 -10.59 1.54 6.53
CA ARG A 117 -11.81 0.73 6.34
C ARG A 117 -12.71 1.31 5.25
N ASN A 118 -12.86 2.63 5.20
CA ASN A 118 -13.69 3.30 4.22
C ASN A 118 -13.11 3.16 2.80
N PHE A 119 -11.81 3.34 2.62
CA PHE A 119 -11.13 3.08 1.34
C PHE A 119 -11.26 1.63 0.88
N LEU A 120 -11.12 0.67 1.80
CA LEU A 120 -11.30 -0.75 1.53
C LEU A 120 -12.75 -1.13 1.18
N ALA A 121 -13.73 -0.41 1.73
CA ALA A 121 -15.15 -0.60 1.43
C ALA A 121 -15.55 0.00 0.06
N ASP A 122 -14.91 1.10 -0.34
CA ASP A 122 -15.13 1.76 -1.62
C ASP A 122 -14.55 0.97 -2.82
N ASN A 123 -13.60 0.06 -2.57
CA ASN A 123 -12.83 -0.61 -3.60
C ASN A 123 -12.76 -2.13 -3.39
N ASP A 124 -13.23 -2.87 -4.38
CA ASP A 124 -13.17 -4.33 -4.45
C ASP A 124 -11.87 -4.86 -5.08
N LYS A 125 -11.06 -3.99 -5.69
CA LYS A 125 -9.74 -4.30 -6.27
C LYS A 125 -8.66 -4.53 -5.22
N THR A 126 -7.50 -5.02 -5.66
CA THR A 126 -6.33 -5.17 -4.79
C THR A 126 -5.79 -3.81 -4.40
N LEU A 127 -5.62 -3.57 -3.09
CA LEU A 127 -5.05 -2.33 -2.55
C LEU A 127 -3.87 -2.64 -1.63
N LYS A 128 -2.75 -1.96 -1.85
CA LYS A 128 -1.57 -1.96 -1.00
C LYS A 128 -1.58 -0.71 -0.13
N PHE A 129 -1.49 -0.91 1.17
CA PHE A 129 -1.40 0.17 2.15
C PHE A 129 0.01 0.23 2.75
N THR A 130 0.64 1.41 2.66
CA THR A 130 1.80 1.77 3.48
C THR A 130 1.29 2.58 4.67
N ILE A 131 1.31 2.01 5.86
CA ILE A 131 0.69 2.59 7.06
C ILE A 131 1.81 3.02 8.01
N ARG A 132 1.87 4.31 8.34
CA ARG A 132 2.85 4.88 9.28
C ARG A 132 2.12 5.29 10.55
N VAL A 133 2.34 4.57 11.65
CA VAL A 133 1.71 4.86 12.94
C VAL A 133 2.70 5.60 13.83
N ARG A 134 2.33 6.78 14.32
CA ARG A 134 3.15 7.58 15.23
C ARG A 134 3.38 6.83 16.54
N GLU A 135 4.65 6.74 16.96
CA GLU A 135 5.03 6.25 18.28
C GLU A 135 4.98 7.37 19.32
N GLY A 136 4.46 7.05 20.50
CA GLY A 136 4.40 7.98 21.63
C GLY A 136 3.18 8.91 21.63
N LYS A 137 2.78 9.33 22.83
CA LYS A 137 1.60 10.20 23.04
C LYS A 137 1.95 11.70 23.08
N GLU A 138 3.23 12.05 23.12
CA GLU A 138 3.70 13.42 23.30
C GLU A 138 4.39 13.95 22.04
N LEU A 139 4.25 15.24 21.76
CA LEU A 139 5.02 15.91 20.72
C LEU A 139 6.50 15.99 21.14
N THR A 140 7.28 14.97 20.77
CA THR A 140 8.74 15.00 20.84
C THR A 140 9.31 15.73 19.62
N ALA A 141 10.51 16.30 19.75
CA ALA A 141 11.21 17.00 18.66
C ALA A 141 11.55 16.11 17.46
N THR A 142 11.51 14.78 17.64
CA THR A 142 11.63 13.78 16.59
C THR A 142 10.41 12.88 16.67
N GLU A 143 9.60 12.88 15.62
CA GLU A 143 8.45 11.99 15.47
C GLU A 143 8.94 10.64 14.94
N THR A 144 8.76 9.58 15.73
CA THR A 144 9.09 8.22 15.29
C THR A 144 7.83 7.54 14.78
N TYR A 145 7.95 6.78 13.70
CA TYR A 145 6.84 6.07 13.08
C TYR A 145 7.16 4.59 12.91
N ILE A 146 6.23 3.73 13.32
CA ILE A 146 6.24 2.32 12.93
C ILE A 146 5.55 2.23 11.56
N THR A 147 6.23 1.63 10.59
CA THR A 147 5.68 1.42 9.25
C THR A 147 5.24 -0.04 9.08
N SER A 148 4.03 -0.25 8.57
CA SER A 148 3.58 -1.55 8.04
C SER A 148 3.22 -1.44 6.56
N CYS A 149 3.32 -2.55 5.84
CA CYS A 149 2.92 -2.67 4.45
C CYS A 149 1.96 -3.86 4.30
N LEU A 150 0.69 -3.59 4.00
CA LEU A 150 -0.36 -4.60 3.91
C LEU A 150 -1.02 -4.57 2.53
N THR A 151 -1.13 -5.72 1.89
CA THR A 151 -1.84 -5.88 0.62
C THR A 151 -3.18 -6.55 0.86
N PHE A 152 -4.27 -5.91 0.46
CA PHE A 152 -5.62 -6.42 0.57
C PHE A 152 -6.04 -6.94 -0.82
N PRO A 153 -6.14 -8.27 -1.02
CA PRO A 153 -6.51 -8.87 -2.31
C PRO A 153 -7.84 -8.35 -2.84
N GLU A 154 -8.06 -8.44 -4.14
CA GLU A 154 -9.40 -8.22 -4.69
C GLU A 154 -10.42 -9.30 -4.24
N TYR A 155 -11.69 -8.99 -4.39
CA TYR A 155 -12.78 -9.95 -4.24
C TYR A 155 -13.90 -9.63 -5.22
N VAL A 156 -14.71 -10.65 -5.53
CA VAL A 156 -15.90 -10.46 -6.37
C VAL A 156 -17.13 -10.76 -5.54
N TYR A 157 -18.08 -9.83 -5.55
CA TYR A 157 -19.41 -10.00 -5.00
C TYR A 157 -20.39 -10.23 -6.15
N ASP A 158 -20.96 -11.43 -6.23
CA ASP A 158 -21.94 -11.80 -7.22
C ASP A 158 -23.29 -12.10 -6.56
N PHE A 159 -24.38 -11.82 -7.27
CA PHE A 159 -25.71 -12.16 -6.81
C PHE A 159 -26.52 -12.80 -7.94
N ASN A 160 -27.16 -13.91 -7.62
CA ASN A 160 -28.05 -14.61 -8.53
C ASN A 160 -29.48 -14.48 -8.02
N GLU A 161 -30.29 -13.73 -8.76
CA GLU A 161 -31.72 -13.61 -8.48
C GLU A 161 -32.48 -14.76 -9.14
N ASN A 162 -33.01 -15.67 -8.34
CA ASN A 162 -34.00 -16.62 -8.78
C ASN A 162 -35.40 -15.97 -8.69
N THR A 163 -35.80 -15.27 -9.75
CA THR A 163 -37.06 -14.53 -9.82
C THR A 163 -38.28 -15.43 -9.56
N MET A 164 -38.23 -16.69 -10.00
CA MET A 164 -39.32 -17.66 -9.79
C MET A 164 -39.45 -18.06 -8.32
N ALA A 165 -38.33 -18.22 -7.61
CA ALA A 165 -38.32 -18.51 -6.18
C ALA A 165 -38.45 -17.26 -5.30
N ARG A 166 -38.35 -16.05 -5.87
CA ARG A 166 -38.20 -14.78 -5.14
C ARG A 166 -37.05 -14.81 -4.14
N THR A 167 -35.96 -15.47 -4.53
CA THR A 167 -34.77 -15.63 -3.69
C THR A 167 -33.58 -14.98 -4.38
N ILE A 168 -32.79 -14.21 -3.63
CA ILE A 168 -31.49 -13.70 -4.06
C ILE A 168 -30.42 -14.52 -3.32
N GLN A 169 -29.52 -15.13 -4.08
CA GLN A 169 -28.36 -15.81 -3.54
C GLN A 169 -27.13 -14.93 -3.75
N PHE A 170 -26.35 -14.72 -2.70
CA PHE A 170 -25.11 -13.96 -2.75
C PHE A 170 -23.92 -14.91 -2.68
N SER A 171 -22.91 -14.69 -3.52
CA SER A 171 -21.64 -15.40 -3.46
C SER A 171 -20.48 -14.41 -3.45
N ILE A 172 -19.52 -14.68 -2.57
CA ILE A 172 -18.27 -13.93 -2.47
C ILE A 172 -17.15 -14.87 -2.92
N ALA A 173 -16.39 -14.44 -3.92
CA ALA A 173 -15.21 -15.15 -4.41
C ALA A 173 -13.92 -14.39 -4.05
N GLY A 174 -12.84 -15.14 -3.83
CA GLY A 174 -11.53 -14.62 -3.43
C GLY A 174 -11.32 -14.51 -1.92
N SER A 175 -10.09 -14.19 -1.53
CA SER A 175 -9.68 -13.95 -0.14
C SER A 175 -9.90 -12.50 0.30
N GLY A 176 -10.08 -11.56 -0.63
CA GLY A 176 -10.08 -10.11 -0.36
C GLY A 176 -11.06 -9.63 0.71
N MET A 177 -12.26 -10.21 0.80
CA MET A 177 -13.23 -9.84 1.85
C MET A 177 -12.71 -10.15 3.26
N PHE A 178 -12.09 -11.31 3.46
CA PHE A 178 -11.60 -11.73 4.77
C PHE A 178 -10.44 -10.85 5.24
N TYR A 179 -9.57 -10.45 4.30
CA TYR A 179 -8.50 -9.51 4.59
C TYR A 179 -9.03 -8.14 5.02
N ARG A 180 -10.12 -7.66 4.41
CA ARG A 180 -10.75 -6.37 4.79
C ARG A 180 -11.36 -6.39 6.18
N GLU A 181 -11.87 -7.54 6.64
CA GLU A 181 -12.42 -7.72 7.99
C GLU A 181 -11.35 -7.63 9.10
N CYS A 182 -10.06 -7.66 8.74
CA CYS A 182 -8.97 -7.48 9.69
C CYS A 182 -8.80 -6.02 10.15
N VAL A 183 -9.46 -5.06 9.50
CA VAL A 183 -9.37 -3.63 9.81
C VAL A 183 -10.62 -3.17 10.57
N ASP A 184 -10.44 -2.82 11.83
CA ASP A 184 -11.44 -2.14 12.65
C ASP A 184 -11.15 -0.63 12.69
N ARG A 185 -12.10 0.15 13.21
CA ARG A 185 -12.00 1.61 13.38
C ARG A 185 -10.78 2.06 14.20
N ARG A 186 -10.29 1.20 15.09
CA ARG A 186 -9.26 1.52 16.10
C ARG A 186 -7.95 0.76 15.93
N SER A 187 -7.91 -0.26 15.08
CA SER A 187 -6.76 -1.15 14.99
C SER A 187 -6.83 -2.06 13.77
N ILE A 188 -5.69 -2.64 13.43
CA ILE A 188 -5.57 -3.73 12.46
C ILE A 188 -5.20 -5.00 13.21
N ASN A 189 -5.93 -6.10 12.97
CA ASN A 189 -5.63 -7.41 13.53
C ASN A 189 -4.63 -8.14 12.64
N TYR A 190 -3.33 -7.88 12.84
CA TYR A 190 -2.24 -8.52 12.09
C TYR A 190 -2.24 -10.04 12.23
N ARG A 191 -2.62 -10.57 13.39
CA ARG A 191 -2.65 -12.02 13.62
C ARG A 191 -3.67 -12.75 12.75
N GLU A 192 -4.89 -12.22 12.66
CA GLU A 192 -5.90 -12.81 11.75
C GLU A 192 -5.52 -12.55 10.28
N TYR A 193 -4.93 -11.40 9.97
CA TYR A 193 -4.40 -11.11 8.64
C TYR A 193 -3.37 -12.17 8.20
N ASP A 194 -2.40 -12.50 9.06
CA ASP A 194 -1.34 -13.47 8.77
C ASP A 194 -1.89 -14.90 8.62
N LYS A 195 -2.92 -15.25 9.42
CA LYS A 195 -3.61 -16.55 9.34
C LYS A 195 -4.34 -16.76 8.00
N LEU A 196 -4.78 -15.69 7.33
CA LEU A 196 -5.45 -15.77 6.04
C LEU A 196 -4.50 -16.09 4.88
N PHE A 197 -3.18 -16.10 5.11
CA PHE A 197 -2.21 -16.32 4.04
C PHE A 197 -2.36 -17.68 3.34
N GLU A 198 -2.75 -18.73 4.06
CA GLU A 198 -3.07 -20.02 3.46
C GLU A 198 -4.19 -19.91 2.41
N LYS A 199 -5.15 -19.02 2.64
CA LYS A 199 -6.23 -18.75 1.69
C LYS A 199 -5.75 -17.93 0.50
N ALA A 200 -4.93 -16.90 0.73
CA ALA A 200 -4.37 -16.09 -0.36
C ALA A 200 -3.57 -16.95 -1.35
N LYS A 201 -2.79 -17.93 -0.87
CA LYS A 201 -2.04 -18.86 -1.73
C LYS A 201 -2.92 -19.65 -2.70
N ILE A 202 -4.19 -19.93 -2.35
CA ILE A 202 -5.14 -20.65 -3.20
C ILE A 202 -5.58 -19.79 -4.39
N ASP A 203 -5.76 -18.49 -4.18
CA ASP A 203 -6.15 -17.56 -5.24
C ASP A 203 -5.06 -17.46 -6.34
N SER A 204 -3.82 -17.87 -6.02
CA SER A 204 -2.64 -17.90 -6.90
C SER A 204 -2.23 -16.51 -7.44
N GLY A 205 -1.12 -16.43 -8.18
CA GLY A 205 -0.66 -15.19 -8.80
C GLY A 205 0.28 -14.33 -7.94
N GLU A 206 0.28 -13.02 -8.19
CA GLU A 206 1.26 -12.08 -7.62
C GLU A 206 0.88 -11.61 -6.21
N ILE A 207 -0.41 -11.65 -5.86
CA ILE A 207 -0.94 -11.10 -4.60
C ILE A 207 -0.32 -11.77 -3.36
N PRO A 208 -0.21 -13.11 -3.27
CA PRO A 208 0.45 -13.76 -2.13
C PRO A 208 1.93 -13.38 -2.02
N GLN A 209 2.60 -13.07 -3.15
CA GLN A 209 3.97 -12.58 -3.13
C GLN A 209 4.04 -11.19 -2.49
N ASP A 210 3.14 -10.28 -2.88
CA ASP A 210 3.08 -8.93 -2.30
C ASP A 210 2.76 -8.96 -0.81
N ILE A 211 1.84 -9.84 -0.37
CA ILE A 211 1.55 -10.05 1.05
C ILE A 211 2.80 -10.52 1.79
N ALA A 212 3.46 -11.57 1.31
CA ALA A 212 4.64 -12.12 1.97
C ALA A 212 5.78 -11.10 2.05
N ILE A 213 6.09 -10.41 0.94
CA ILE A 213 7.14 -9.38 0.89
C ILE A 213 6.80 -8.22 1.83
N GLY A 214 5.56 -7.73 1.81
CA GLY A 214 5.13 -6.65 2.69
C GLY A 214 5.26 -7.00 4.18
N ARG A 215 4.88 -8.22 4.56
CA ARG A 215 4.98 -8.70 5.95
C ARG A 215 6.42 -8.95 6.39
N LEU A 216 7.29 -9.47 5.51
CA LEU A 216 8.70 -9.68 5.84
C LEU A 216 9.46 -8.36 5.98
N LEU A 217 9.27 -7.42 5.06
CA LEU A 217 9.99 -6.13 5.12
C LEU A 217 9.46 -5.19 6.21
N TYR A 218 8.19 -5.35 6.60
CA TYR A 218 7.54 -4.51 7.60
C TYR A 218 6.80 -5.37 8.66
N PRO A 219 7.54 -6.07 9.54
CA PRO A 219 7.03 -7.15 10.39
C PRO A 219 6.33 -6.67 11.67
N VAL A 220 5.39 -5.74 11.55
CA VAL A 220 4.58 -5.27 12.69
C VAL A 220 3.75 -6.43 13.22
N GLU A 221 3.92 -6.77 14.50
CA GLU A 221 3.23 -7.87 15.21
C GLU A 221 3.33 -9.26 14.52
N LEU A 222 4.35 -9.46 13.67
CA LEU A 222 4.53 -10.73 12.96
C LEU A 222 5.07 -11.81 13.91
N LEU A 223 4.33 -12.90 14.06
CA LEU A 223 4.77 -14.05 14.88
C LEU A 223 5.73 -14.94 14.09
N ALA A 224 6.71 -15.53 14.78
CA ALA A 224 7.76 -16.37 14.18
C ALA A 224 7.21 -17.48 13.25
N GLY A 225 6.14 -18.17 13.66
CA GLY A 225 5.55 -19.22 12.82
C GLY A 225 4.96 -18.73 11.49
N TYR A 226 4.42 -17.50 11.46
CA TYR A 226 3.97 -16.88 10.20
C TYR A 226 5.14 -16.34 9.39
N GLN A 227 6.13 -15.76 10.06
CA GLN A 227 7.38 -15.32 9.42
C GLN A 227 8.05 -16.48 8.66
N GLU A 228 8.24 -17.63 9.30
CA GLU A 228 8.79 -18.84 8.67
C GLU A 228 7.95 -19.30 7.46
N ALA A 229 6.62 -19.21 7.56
CA ALA A 229 5.73 -19.55 6.44
C ALA A 229 5.87 -18.59 5.26
N TYR A 230 6.04 -17.29 5.52
CA TYR A 230 6.30 -16.29 4.48
C TYR A 230 7.69 -16.46 3.85
N GLU A 231 8.72 -16.66 4.66
CA GLU A 231 10.09 -16.91 4.20
C GLU A 231 10.13 -18.14 3.29
N LYS A 232 9.55 -19.25 3.75
CA LYS A 232 9.43 -20.49 2.95
C LYS A 232 8.72 -20.24 1.62
N PHE A 233 7.59 -19.52 1.63
CA PHE A 233 6.86 -19.20 0.41
C PHE A 233 7.70 -18.37 -0.57
N VAL A 234 8.43 -17.36 -0.07
CA VAL A 234 9.28 -16.51 -0.91
C VAL A 234 10.43 -17.32 -1.50
N THR A 235 11.08 -18.17 -0.71
CA THR A 235 12.16 -19.06 -1.20
C THR A 235 11.64 -20.05 -2.24
N GLU A 236 10.47 -20.67 -2.04
CA GLU A 236 9.87 -21.61 -3.01
C GLU A 236 9.49 -20.92 -4.34
N ASN A 237 9.28 -19.60 -4.33
CA ASN A 237 8.90 -18.81 -5.51
C ASN A 237 10.01 -17.82 -5.94
N GLY A 238 11.25 -18.06 -5.51
CA GLY A 238 12.36 -17.10 -5.56
C GLY A 238 12.58 -16.46 -6.92
N LEU A 239 12.81 -17.25 -7.97
CA LEU A 239 13.08 -16.73 -9.31
C LEU A 239 11.92 -15.89 -9.88
N ALA A 240 10.67 -16.31 -9.65
CA ALA A 240 9.49 -15.60 -10.15
C ALA A 240 9.36 -14.23 -9.46
N ILE A 241 9.55 -14.20 -8.14
CA ILE A 241 9.56 -12.97 -7.34
C ILE A 241 10.69 -12.05 -7.79
N LEU A 242 11.91 -12.56 -7.92
CA LEU A 242 13.07 -11.76 -8.34
C LEU A 242 12.85 -11.13 -9.72
N LYS A 243 12.36 -11.89 -10.71
CA LYS A 243 12.06 -11.33 -12.04
C LYS A 243 11.03 -10.20 -11.99
N ARG A 244 9.97 -10.37 -11.18
CA ARG A 244 8.95 -9.33 -10.99
C ARG A 244 9.52 -8.09 -10.30
N LEU A 245 10.31 -8.27 -9.24
CA LEU A 245 10.95 -7.16 -8.53
C LEU A 245 12.00 -6.46 -9.38
N ILE A 246 12.72 -7.15 -10.26
CA ILE A 246 13.63 -6.54 -11.24
C ILE A 246 12.84 -5.65 -12.20
N ALA A 247 11.73 -6.14 -12.75
CA ALA A 247 10.87 -5.34 -13.62
C ALA A 247 10.35 -4.09 -12.89
N ALA A 248 9.89 -4.22 -11.65
CA ALA A 248 9.44 -3.11 -10.83
C ALA A 248 10.59 -2.12 -10.53
N ALA A 249 11.77 -2.61 -10.15
CA ALA A 249 12.94 -1.79 -9.84
C ALA A 249 13.49 -1.01 -11.05
N THR A 250 13.26 -1.50 -12.27
CA THR A 250 13.57 -0.73 -13.49
C THR A 250 12.55 0.36 -13.81
N ALA A 251 11.32 0.24 -13.29
CA ALA A 251 10.24 1.18 -13.57
C ALA A 251 10.22 2.36 -12.58
N ASP A 252 10.47 2.11 -11.29
CA ASP A 252 10.48 3.16 -10.27
C ASP A 252 11.40 2.85 -9.07
N ALA A 253 11.71 3.89 -8.31
CA ALA A 253 12.60 3.80 -7.14
C ALA A 253 12.02 2.96 -5.99
N ALA A 254 10.69 2.85 -5.87
CA ALA A 254 10.07 2.07 -4.78
C ALA A 254 10.25 0.57 -5.02
N GLY A 255 10.18 0.13 -6.28
CA GLY A 255 10.54 -1.23 -6.68
C GLY A 255 11.98 -1.58 -6.33
N LEU A 256 12.91 -0.65 -6.56
CA LEU A 256 14.32 -0.83 -6.25
C LEU A 256 14.58 -0.95 -4.74
N GLU A 257 13.95 -0.10 -3.92
CA GLU A 257 14.08 -0.20 -2.46
C GLU A 257 13.45 -1.49 -1.92
N THR A 258 12.35 -1.95 -2.50
CA THR A 258 11.75 -3.25 -2.14
C THR A 258 12.72 -4.40 -2.44
N LEU A 259 13.36 -4.39 -3.62
CA LEU A 259 14.35 -5.41 -4.00
C LEU A 259 15.56 -5.39 -3.05
N LYS A 260 16.12 -4.21 -2.77
CA LYS A 260 17.24 -4.05 -1.82
C LYS A 260 16.88 -4.56 -0.44
N GLY A 261 15.70 -4.20 0.06
CA GLY A 261 15.20 -4.64 1.36
C GLY A 261 15.10 -6.16 1.45
N LEU A 262 14.61 -6.81 0.39
CA LEU A 262 14.44 -8.26 0.39
C LEU A 262 15.75 -9.03 0.25
N ILE A 263 16.70 -8.51 -0.55
CA ILE A 263 18.06 -9.07 -0.64
C ILE A 263 18.80 -8.95 0.68
N LYS A 264 18.60 -7.85 1.41
CA LYS A 264 19.23 -7.58 2.72
C LYS A 264 18.34 -7.95 3.90
N TYR A 265 17.31 -8.77 3.67
CA TYR A 265 16.28 -9.07 4.65
C TYR A 265 16.87 -9.67 5.93
N ARG A 266 17.81 -10.63 5.79
CA ARG A 266 18.62 -11.13 6.90
C ARG A 266 20.10 -10.83 6.65
N PRO A 267 20.80 -10.16 7.58
CA PRO A 267 22.24 -10.00 7.49
C PRO A 267 22.93 -11.37 7.46
N GLY A 268 23.73 -11.63 6.43
CA GLY A 268 24.53 -12.86 6.29
C GLY A 268 23.79 -14.09 5.75
N GLU A 269 22.46 -14.04 5.61
CA GLU A 269 21.66 -15.16 5.09
C GLU A 269 20.76 -14.69 3.93
N SER A 270 21.01 -15.19 2.71
CA SER A 270 20.15 -14.91 1.57
C SER A 270 18.84 -15.68 1.68
N LEU A 271 17.71 -14.99 1.48
CA LEU A 271 16.39 -15.63 1.37
C LEU A 271 16.23 -16.46 0.09
N PHE A 272 17.03 -16.13 -0.94
CA PHE A 272 16.99 -16.75 -2.26
C PHE A 272 18.15 -17.72 -2.47
N SER A 273 17.89 -18.79 -3.23
CA SER A 273 18.93 -19.75 -3.60
C SER A 273 19.99 -19.13 -4.53
N GLU A 274 21.22 -19.65 -4.51
CA GLU A 274 22.28 -19.20 -5.42
C GLU A 274 21.86 -19.31 -6.90
N ALA A 275 21.14 -20.38 -7.25
CA ALA A 275 20.66 -20.62 -8.61
C ALA A 275 19.63 -19.55 -9.06
N ASP A 276 18.73 -19.16 -8.16
CA ASP A 276 17.74 -18.10 -8.45
C ASP A 276 18.43 -16.74 -8.57
N MET A 277 19.39 -16.45 -7.69
CA MET A 277 20.17 -15.21 -7.72
C MET A 277 21.00 -15.08 -8.99
N ASP A 278 21.71 -16.13 -9.41
CA ASP A 278 22.47 -16.14 -10.67
C ASP A 278 21.57 -15.92 -11.88
N SER A 279 20.40 -16.56 -11.87
CA SER A 279 19.40 -16.41 -12.94
C SER A 279 18.83 -14.99 -12.98
N ALA A 280 18.60 -14.38 -11.81
CA ALA A 280 18.13 -13.01 -11.65
C ALA A 280 19.18 -11.99 -12.13
N VAL A 281 20.47 -12.18 -11.81
CA VAL A 281 21.58 -11.35 -12.27
C VAL A 281 21.65 -11.34 -13.80
N ARG A 282 21.58 -12.53 -14.43
CA ARG A 282 21.55 -12.66 -15.90
C ARG A 282 20.36 -11.93 -16.49
N TYR A 283 19.18 -12.13 -15.93
CA TYR A 283 17.96 -11.48 -16.39
C TYR A 283 18.04 -9.94 -16.31
N ALA A 284 18.52 -9.39 -15.18
CA ALA A 284 18.71 -7.95 -15.03
C ALA A 284 19.76 -7.40 -16.02
N SER A 285 20.84 -8.15 -16.26
CA SER A 285 21.87 -7.77 -17.23
C SER A 285 21.35 -7.76 -18.66
N GLU A 286 20.48 -8.71 -19.04
CA GLU A 286 19.84 -8.76 -20.36
C GLU A 286 18.90 -7.56 -20.58
N LEU A 287 18.26 -7.07 -19.53
CA LEU A 287 17.46 -5.83 -19.56
C LEU A 287 18.31 -4.55 -19.58
N GLY A 288 19.63 -4.65 -19.43
CA GLY A 288 20.53 -3.49 -19.31
C GLY A 288 20.38 -2.71 -18.00
N ALA A 289 19.79 -3.32 -16.97
CA ALA A 289 19.47 -2.70 -15.69
C ALA A 289 20.68 -2.68 -14.74
N THR A 290 21.70 -1.90 -15.07
CA THR A 290 23.02 -1.90 -14.38
C THR A 290 22.94 -1.74 -12.85
N GLU A 291 22.12 -0.82 -12.34
CA GLU A 291 21.94 -0.63 -10.90
C GLU A 291 21.30 -1.84 -10.23
N VAL A 292 20.27 -2.42 -10.86
CA VAL A 292 19.59 -3.62 -10.37
C VAL A 292 20.54 -4.81 -10.37
N THR A 293 21.35 -4.97 -11.42
CA THR A 293 22.40 -6.00 -11.49
C THR A 293 23.40 -5.86 -10.35
N ALA A 294 23.85 -4.64 -10.04
CA ALA A 294 24.79 -4.40 -8.93
C ALA A 294 24.18 -4.77 -7.57
N VAL A 295 22.91 -4.41 -7.34
CA VAL A 295 22.17 -4.78 -6.12
C VAL A 295 22.07 -6.30 -5.96
N LEU A 296 21.78 -7.03 -7.04
CA LEU A 296 21.72 -8.49 -7.01
C LEU A 296 23.09 -9.12 -6.75
N MET A 297 24.16 -8.61 -7.37
CA MET A 297 25.52 -9.11 -7.16
C MET A 297 26.01 -8.90 -5.72
N ASP A 298 25.73 -7.75 -5.10
CA ASP A 298 26.03 -7.48 -3.67
C ASP A 298 25.34 -8.53 -2.78
N GLY A 299 24.07 -8.85 -3.09
CA GLY A 299 23.32 -9.92 -2.44
C GLY A 299 23.98 -11.30 -2.54
N SER A 300 24.40 -11.70 -3.74
CA SER A 300 25.05 -13.00 -3.98
C SER A 300 26.40 -13.12 -3.28
N SER A 301 27.21 -12.05 -3.25
CA SER A 301 28.54 -12.10 -2.63
C SER A 301 28.51 -12.29 -1.11
N ASN A 302 27.50 -11.73 -0.44
CA ASN A 302 27.36 -11.84 1.02
C ASN A 302 27.00 -13.28 1.46
N ALA A 303 26.36 -14.08 0.59
CA ALA A 303 26.09 -15.50 0.87
C ALA A 303 27.35 -16.39 0.71
N ALA A 304 28.28 -16.02 -0.16
CA ALA A 304 29.46 -16.82 -0.49
C ALA A 304 30.61 -16.70 0.52
N THR A 305 30.72 -15.57 1.23
CA THR A 305 31.85 -15.29 2.13
C THR A 305 31.85 -16.09 3.44
N GLU A 306 30.73 -16.63 3.89
CA GLU A 306 30.67 -17.40 5.16
C GLU A 306 30.59 -18.93 4.97
N GLY A 307 30.38 -19.40 3.74
CA GLY A 307 30.42 -20.84 3.40
C GLY A 307 31.83 -21.45 3.32
N SER A 308 32.89 -20.66 3.49
CA SER A 308 34.29 -21.11 3.28
C SER A 308 35.21 -21.05 4.51
N ASP A 309 34.76 -20.56 5.67
CA ASP A 309 35.63 -20.46 6.87
C ASP A 309 35.46 -21.63 7.86
N GLY A 310 35.31 -22.83 7.30
CA GLY A 310 35.22 -24.10 8.01
C GLY A 310 36.50 -24.95 7.95
N MET A 311 37.63 -24.41 7.50
CA MET A 311 38.91 -25.12 7.48
C MET A 311 39.80 -24.63 8.63
N ARG A 312 39.49 -25.10 9.85
CA ARG A 312 40.44 -25.04 10.97
C ARG A 312 41.65 -25.89 10.61
N PHE A 313 42.77 -25.21 10.33
CA PHE A 313 44.08 -25.83 10.31
C PHE A 313 44.42 -26.32 11.72
N GLU A 314 44.66 -27.63 11.86
CA GLU A 314 45.33 -28.21 13.01
C GLU A 314 46.80 -27.81 13.02
N PHE A 315 47.26 -27.24 14.14
CA PHE A 315 48.61 -27.38 14.67
C PHE A 315 48.55 -27.41 16.19
#